data_AF-A0A252D416-F1
#
_entry.id   AF-A0A252D416-F1
#
_cell.length_a   1.000
_cell.length_b   1.000
_cell.length_c   1.000
_cell.angle_alpha   90.00
_cell.angle_beta   90.00
_cell.angle_gamma   90.00
#
_symmetry.space_group_name_H-M   'P 1'
#
loop_
_entity.id
_entity.type
_entity.pdbx_description
1 polymer ?
#
loop_
_entity_poly.entity_id
_entity_poly.type
_entity_poly.pdbx_seq_one_letter_code
_entity_poly.pdbx_strand_id
1 'polypeptide(L)'
;MTDIRKLINQIASAEAQLCATQFIAPCVKGGRVRTRVAGMIYTFTPKPSKFEGWGIFQPVDAKTATVVEEADLPQIAEYLQHFPQIRLRLAHKLQGKTWLAYPVNEVDMRQRLKVVKPIAVHLVTEGVVFEQIIARWNGQSCWFEEIDRRTDPEIVETLQSAVKQLTPAEELQFKGITPEIRTVYELATRRIEGFAQPQQDEKRLRKALQQGGGELRQFHDRGDYWTVDWTTADGVRHSSAIAKTDLTVVSSGICLSGRDRDFDLQSLVGVMEQQDW
;
A
#
# COMPACT_ATOMS: atom_id res chain seq x y z
N MET A 1 3.41 -52.89 0.48
CA MET A 1 2.58 -52.11 -0.46
C MET A 1 1.34 -51.64 0.28
N THR A 2 1.14 -50.34 0.40
CA THR A 2 -0.07 -49.77 1.03
C THR A 2 -1.28 -50.17 0.20
N ASP A 3 -2.25 -50.85 0.81
CA ASP A 3 -3.46 -51.31 0.13
C ASP A 3 -4.31 -50.08 -0.27
N ILE A 4 -4.39 -49.83 -1.58
CA ILE A 4 -5.10 -48.69 -2.15
C ILE A 4 -6.56 -48.66 -1.68
N ARG A 5 -7.20 -49.83 -1.49
CA ARG A 5 -8.59 -49.90 -1.01
C ARG A 5 -8.73 -49.41 0.42
N LYS A 6 -7.74 -49.68 1.28
CA LYS A 6 -7.72 -49.14 2.64
C LYS A 6 -7.58 -47.62 2.63
N LEU A 7 -6.78 -47.06 1.73
CA LEU A 7 -6.61 -45.62 1.60
C LEU A 7 -7.90 -44.94 1.11
N ILE A 8 -8.58 -45.53 0.12
CA ILE A 8 -9.88 -45.03 -0.39
C ILE A 8 -10.93 -45.05 0.72
N ASN A 9 -11.01 -46.14 1.50
CA ASN A 9 -11.96 -46.24 2.61
C ASN A 9 -11.65 -45.23 3.72
N GLN A 10 -10.37 -44.97 4.01
CA GLN A 10 -9.96 -43.94 4.97
C GLN A 10 -10.38 -42.54 4.51
N ILE A 11 -10.20 -42.22 3.22
CA ILE A 11 -10.63 -40.93 2.65
C ILE A 11 -12.16 -40.81 2.70
N ALA A 12 -12.89 -41.84 2.30
CA ALA A 12 -14.36 -41.83 2.32
C ALA A 12 -14.92 -41.66 3.75
N SER A 13 -14.31 -42.32 4.74
CA SER A 13 -14.70 -42.14 6.14
C SER A 13 -14.38 -40.73 6.66
N ALA A 14 -13.24 -40.17 6.27
CA ALA A 14 -12.85 -38.82 6.67
C ALA A 14 -13.75 -37.75 6.03
N GLU A 15 -14.18 -37.95 4.79
CA GLU A 15 -15.13 -37.09 4.10
C GLU A 15 -16.53 -37.16 4.73
N ALA A 16 -16.99 -38.35 5.12
CA ALA A 16 -18.25 -38.50 5.84
C ALA A 16 -18.23 -37.78 7.21
N GLN A 17 -17.10 -37.82 7.92
CA GLN A 17 -16.91 -37.10 9.18
C GLN A 17 -16.82 -35.59 8.99
N LEU A 18 -16.27 -35.11 7.87
CA LEU A 18 -16.17 -33.68 7.57
C LEU A 18 -17.55 -33.01 7.54
N CYS A 19 -18.56 -33.65 6.96
CA CYS A 19 -19.94 -33.14 6.96
C CYS A 19 -20.57 -33.06 8.36
N ALA A 20 -20.00 -33.75 9.35
CA ALA A 20 -20.44 -33.73 10.75
C ALA A 20 -19.55 -32.88 11.66
N THR A 21 -18.46 -32.30 11.13
CA THR A 21 -17.45 -31.59 11.93
C THR A 21 -17.46 -30.10 11.64
N GLN A 22 -17.48 -29.30 12.70
CA GLN A 22 -17.30 -27.86 12.61
C GLN A 22 -15.82 -27.52 12.48
N PHE A 23 -15.49 -26.46 11.75
CA PHE A 23 -14.12 -25.97 11.64
C PHE A 23 -14.05 -24.45 11.68
N ILE A 24 -12.97 -23.94 12.23
CA ILE A 24 -12.68 -22.51 12.27
C ILE A 24 -11.93 -22.12 11.01
N ALA A 25 -12.34 -21.02 10.38
CA ALA A 25 -11.60 -20.44 9.27
C ALA A 25 -11.76 -18.91 9.22
N PRO A 26 -10.74 -18.18 8.74
CA PRO A 26 -10.91 -16.79 8.39
C PRO A 26 -11.63 -16.67 7.04
N CYS A 27 -12.52 -15.70 6.93
CA CYS A 27 -13.24 -15.38 5.72
C CYS A 27 -13.15 -13.88 5.41
N VAL A 28 -12.53 -13.53 4.29
CA VAL A 28 -12.59 -12.17 3.75
C VAL A 28 -13.85 -11.98 2.91
N LYS A 29 -14.29 -10.75 2.69
CA LYS A 29 -15.47 -10.45 1.86
C LYS A 29 -15.36 -11.07 0.47
N GLY A 30 -16.31 -11.93 0.10
CA GLY A 30 -16.31 -12.65 -1.18
C GLY A 30 -15.28 -13.80 -1.26
N GLY A 31 -14.63 -14.13 -0.14
CA GLY A 31 -13.66 -15.20 -0.02
C GLY A 31 -14.31 -16.59 0.07
N ARG A 32 -13.44 -17.60 0.00
CA ARG A 32 -13.80 -19.00 0.26
C ARG A 32 -13.09 -19.47 1.52
N VAL A 33 -13.71 -20.39 2.25
CA VAL A 33 -13.13 -20.99 3.44
C VAL A 33 -12.54 -22.35 3.11
N ARG A 34 -11.46 -22.71 3.81
CA ARG A 34 -10.74 -23.96 3.55
C ARG A 34 -10.47 -24.68 4.85
N THR A 35 -10.55 -26.00 4.78
CA THR A 35 -10.12 -26.89 5.87
C THR A 35 -9.31 -28.05 5.28
N ARG A 36 -8.45 -28.64 6.11
CA ARG A 36 -7.64 -29.79 5.73
C ARG A 36 -8.09 -31.00 6.56
N VAL A 37 -8.53 -32.05 5.87
CA VAL A 37 -8.89 -33.33 6.48
C VAL A 37 -8.13 -34.44 5.77
N ALA A 38 -7.47 -35.31 6.53
CA ALA A 38 -6.67 -36.42 6.01
C ALA A 38 -5.66 -36.02 4.89
N GLY A 39 -5.11 -34.80 4.98
CA GLY A 39 -4.17 -34.26 3.98
C GLY A 39 -4.82 -33.63 2.74
N MET A 40 -6.14 -33.77 2.55
CA MET A 40 -6.89 -33.15 1.47
C MET A 40 -7.42 -31.77 1.87
N ILE A 41 -7.37 -30.82 0.94
CA ILE A 41 -7.88 -29.46 1.16
C ILE A 41 -9.27 -29.35 0.56
N TYR A 42 -10.25 -29.11 1.42
CA TYR A 42 -11.63 -28.84 1.02
C TYR A 42 -11.83 -27.33 0.97
N THR A 43 -12.51 -26.85 -0.07
CA THR A 43 -12.78 -25.41 -0.26
C THR A 43 -14.27 -25.20 -0.39
N PHE A 44 -14.83 -24.38 0.49
CA PHE A 44 -16.25 -24.10 0.56
C PHE A 44 -16.55 -22.63 0.29
N THR A 45 -17.69 -22.38 -0.35
CA THR A 45 -18.31 -21.06 -0.40
C THR A 45 -19.13 -20.85 0.88
N PRO A 46 -18.84 -19.80 1.66
CA PRO A 46 -19.54 -19.53 2.92
C PRO A 46 -20.99 -19.10 2.66
N LYS A 47 -21.90 -19.50 3.55
CA LYS A 47 -23.29 -19.02 3.64
C LYS A 47 -23.51 -18.38 5.01
N PRO A 48 -23.89 -17.10 5.11
CA PRO A 48 -24.19 -16.19 3.99
C PRO A 48 -22.93 -15.78 3.21
N SER A 49 -23.07 -15.54 1.90
CA SER A 49 -21.94 -15.21 1.00
C SER A 49 -21.24 -13.87 1.29
N LYS A 50 -21.86 -13.04 2.12
CA LYS A 50 -21.35 -11.73 2.54
C LYS A 50 -20.60 -11.78 3.88
N PHE A 51 -20.47 -12.95 4.50
CA PHE A 51 -19.76 -13.09 5.77
C PHE A 51 -18.29 -12.62 5.65
N GLU A 52 -17.85 -11.80 6.61
CA GLU A 52 -16.47 -11.29 6.70
C GLU A 52 -16.02 -11.29 8.16
N GLY A 53 -15.10 -12.19 8.50
CA GLY A 53 -14.66 -12.40 9.87
C GLY A 53 -14.07 -13.78 10.10
N TRP A 54 -13.89 -14.11 11.37
CA TRP A 54 -13.56 -15.45 11.83
C TRP A 54 -14.86 -16.18 12.15
N GLY A 55 -15.09 -17.31 11.49
CA GLY A 55 -16.32 -18.07 11.64
C GLY A 55 -16.05 -19.52 11.98
N ILE A 56 -17.00 -20.11 12.69
CA ILE A 56 -17.14 -21.55 12.84
C ILE A 56 -18.09 -22.02 11.73
N PHE A 57 -17.58 -22.88 10.86
CA PHE A 57 -18.27 -23.34 9.66
C PHE A 57 -18.65 -24.81 9.77
N GLN A 58 -19.86 -25.12 9.31
CA GLN A 58 -20.34 -26.48 9.10
C GLN A 58 -20.54 -26.73 7.60
N PRO A 59 -19.85 -27.70 6.99
CA PRO A 59 -20.15 -28.13 5.62
C PRO A 59 -21.61 -28.59 5.49
N VAL A 60 -22.32 -28.07 4.49
CA VAL A 60 -23.71 -28.50 4.18
C VAL A 60 -23.71 -29.40 2.94
N ASP A 61 -22.79 -29.15 2.02
CA ASP A 61 -22.55 -29.96 0.83
C ASP A 61 -21.06 -29.90 0.43
N ALA A 62 -20.68 -30.57 -0.66
CA ALA A 62 -19.30 -30.65 -1.13
C ALA A 62 -18.66 -29.29 -1.52
N LYS A 63 -19.45 -28.22 -1.66
CA LYS A 63 -19.01 -26.89 -2.13
C LYS A 63 -19.43 -25.76 -1.21
N THR A 64 -20.35 -25.96 -0.26
CA THR A 64 -20.86 -24.91 0.61
C THR A 64 -20.78 -25.26 2.09
N ALA A 65 -20.47 -24.26 2.90
CA ALA A 65 -20.44 -24.35 4.35
C ALA A 65 -21.22 -23.18 4.95
N THR A 66 -22.06 -23.46 5.93
CA THR A 66 -22.83 -22.44 6.66
C THR A 66 -22.04 -21.97 7.86
N VAL A 67 -22.07 -20.67 8.11
CA VAL A 67 -21.60 -20.08 9.37
C VAL A 67 -22.55 -20.51 10.47
N VAL A 68 -22.04 -21.24 11.47
CA VAL A 68 -22.77 -21.61 12.68
C VAL A 68 -22.77 -20.42 13.63
N GLU A 69 -21.58 -19.88 13.88
CA GLU A 69 -21.36 -18.71 14.74
C GLU A 69 -20.04 -18.01 14.38
N GLU A 70 -19.84 -16.80 14.93
CA GLU A 70 -18.55 -16.12 14.87
C GLU A 70 -17.61 -16.71 15.92
N ALA A 71 -16.35 -16.92 15.55
CA ALA A 71 -15.36 -17.45 16.48
C ALA A 71 -14.98 -16.38 17.52
N ASP A 72 -14.77 -16.81 18.75
CA ASP A 72 -14.34 -15.93 19.83
C ASP A 72 -12.82 -15.65 19.82
N LEU A 73 -12.37 -14.68 20.62
CA LEU A 73 -10.95 -14.30 20.65
C LEU A 73 -10.02 -15.46 21.06
N PRO A 74 -10.32 -16.28 22.09
CA PRO A 74 -9.51 -17.46 22.41
C PRO A 74 -9.37 -18.45 21.25
N GLN A 75 -10.47 -18.78 20.56
CA GLN A 75 -10.47 -19.68 19.41
C GLN A 75 -9.63 -19.13 18.25
N ILE A 76 -9.74 -17.82 17.99
CA ILE A 76 -8.93 -17.15 16.98
C ILE A 76 -7.45 -17.20 17.35
N ALA A 77 -7.10 -16.93 18.60
CA ALA A 77 -5.72 -16.99 19.08
C ALA A 77 -5.12 -18.41 18.95
N GLU A 78 -5.90 -19.44 19.32
CA GLU A 78 -5.50 -20.84 19.18
C GLU A 78 -5.26 -21.22 17.71
N TYR A 79 -6.12 -20.76 16.80
CA TYR A 79 -5.92 -20.98 15.36
C TYR A 79 -4.66 -20.27 14.85
N LEU A 80 -4.46 -19.02 15.27
CA LEU A 80 -3.38 -18.16 14.80
C LEU A 80 -2.00 -18.58 15.31
N GLN A 81 -1.91 -19.22 16.48
CA GLN A 81 -0.63 -19.65 17.08
C GLN A 81 0.19 -20.58 16.19
N HIS A 82 -0.46 -21.29 15.25
CA HIS A 82 0.19 -22.18 14.30
C HIS A 82 1.00 -21.46 13.22
N PHE A 83 0.87 -20.14 13.11
CA PHE A 83 1.55 -19.36 12.08
C PHE A 83 2.65 -18.48 12.67
N PRO A 84 3.73 -18.25 11.90
CA PRO A 84 4.77 -17.30 12.28
C PRO A 84 4.20 -15.89 12.47
N GLN A 85 4.53 -15.29 13.61
CA GLN A 85 4.18 -13.92 13.96
C GLN A 85 5.12 -12.92 13.28
N ILE A 86 4.60 -11.90 12.61
CA ILE A 86 5.34 -10.79 12.02
C ILE A 86 4.80 -9.46 12.52
N ARG A 87 5.64 -8.43 12.57
CA ARG A 87 5.25 -7.07 12.96
C ARG A 87 5.16 -6.17 11.74
N LEU A 88 4.04 -5.50 11.61
CA LEU A 88 3.73 -4.63 10.48
C LEU A 88 3.21 -3.30 10.99
N ARG A 89 3.34 -2.24 10.20
CA ARG A 89 2.73 -0.94 10.45
C ARG A 89 1.67 -0.64 9.39
N LEU A 90 0.48 -0.25 9.83
CA LEU A 90 -0.66 0.03 8.94
C LEU A 90 -0.41 1.31 8.13
N ALA A 91 -0.65 1.26 6.82
CA ALA A 91 -0.51 2.40 5.92
C ALA A 91 -1.88 3.00 5.54
N HIS A 92 -2.77 2.22 4.93
CA HIS A 92 -4.13 2.67 4.65
C HIS A 92 -5.07 1.49 4.43
N LYS A 93 -6.37 1.74 4.62
CA LYS A 93 -7.43 0.76 4.40
C LYS A 93 -7.61 0.50 2.91
N LEU A 94 -7.62 -0.77 2.51
CA LEU A 94 -7.87 -1.17 1.11
C LEU A 94 -9.37 -1.35 0.87
N GLN A 95 -9.99 -2.30 1.58
CA GLN A 95 -11.42 -2.59 1.49
C GLN A 95 -11.87 -3.42 2.70
N GLY A 96 -13.09 -3.21 3.20
CA GLY A 96 -13.65 -4.03 4.28
C GLY A 96 -12.75 -3.97 5.52
N LYS A 97 -12.37 -5.12 6.07
CA LYS A 97 -11.38 -5.23 7.17
C LYS A 97 -9.95 -5.49 6.68
N THR A 98 -9.64 -5.18 5.41
CA THR A 98 -8.31 -5.38 4.83
C THR A 98 -7.55 -4.07 4.70
N TRP A 99 -6.31 -4.07 5.18
CA TRP A 99 -5.39 -2.94 5.16
C TRP A 99 -4.13 -3.26 4.37
N LEU A 100 -3.52 -2.22 3.80
CA LEU A 100 -2.14 -2.28 3.35
C LEU A 100 -1.23 -1.94 4.53
N ALA A 101 -0.20 -2.75 4.74
CA ALA A 101 0.78 -2.54 5.80
C ALA A 101 2.20 -2.78 5.27
N TYR A 102 3.20 -2.28 6.00
CA TYR A 102 4.61 -2.49 5.68
C TYR A 102 5.36 -3.10 6.86
N PRO A 103 6.39 -3.92 6.63
CA PRO A 103 7.26 -4.42 7.70
C PRO A 103 7.84 -3.33 8.59
N VAL A 104 7.85 -3.54 9.91
CA VAL A 104 8.56 -2.64 10.83
C VAL A 104 10.08 -2.88 10.85
N ASN A 105 10.52 -4.03 10.35
CA ASN A 105 11.92 -4.42 10.23
C ASN A 105 12.10 -5.19 8.92
N GLU A 106 12.77 -4.58 7.95
CA GLU A 106 13.00 -5.23 6.65
C GLU A 106 13.96 -6.42 6.75
N VAL A 107 14.93 -6.38 7.66
CA VAL A 107 15.93 -7.44 7.82
C VAL A 107 15.26 -8.72 8.31
N ASP A 108 14.41 -8.64 9.34
CA ASP A 108 13.60 -9.77 9.82
C ASP A 108 12.74 -10.35 8.70
N MET A 109 12.10 -9.47 7.91
CA MET A 109 11.27 -9.93 6.79
C MET A 109 12.05 -10.56 5.65
N ARG A 110 13.24 -10.07 5.30
CA ARG A 110 14.12 -10.74 4.31
C ARG A 110 14.50 -12.14 4.80
N GLN A 111 14.83 -12.30 6.07
CA GLN A 111 15.23 -13.60 6.62
C GLN A 111 14.07 -14.60 6.60
N ARG A 112 12.85 -14.14 6.90
CA ARG A 112 11.69 -15.03 7.06
C ARG A 112 10.91 -15.27 5.79
N LEU A 113 10.68 -14.23 4.98
CA LEU A 113 9.87 -14.31 3.75
C LEU A 113 10.68 -14.11 2.46
N LYS A 114 12.00 -13.84 2.53
CA LYS A 114 12.88 -13.58 1.38
C LYS A 114 12.53 -12.36 0.53
N VAL A 115 11.43 -11.67 0.85
CA VAL A 115 10.90 -10.54 0.10
C VAL A 115 10.46 -9.47 1.08
N VAL A 116 10.76 -8.21 0.75
CA VAL A 116 10.27 -7.02 1.45
C VAL A 116 9.40 -6.24 0.49
N LYS A 117 8.14 -6.09 0.83
CA LYS A 117 7.15 -5.32 0.08
C LYS A 117 5.96 -4.98 0.98
N PRO A 118 5.10 -4.04 0.59
CA PRO A 118 3.80 -3.86 1.23
C PRO A 118 2.98 -5.14 1.17
N ILE A 119 2.31 -5.47 2.28
CA ILE A 119 1.53 -6.70 2.45
C ILE A 119 0.09 -6.32 2.81
N ALA A 120 -0.88 -7.00 2.20
CA ALA A 120 -2.27 -6.90 2.62
C ALA A 120 -2.49 -7.71 3.92
N VAL A 121 -3.01 -7.05 4.94
CA VAL A 121 -3.38 -7.66 6.22
C VAL A 121 -4.89 -7.68 6.33
N HIS A 122 -5.45 -8.86 6.58
CA HIS A 122 -6.88 -9.08 6.60
C HIS A 122 -7.44 -9.14 8.02
N LEU A 123 -8.73 -8.85 8.13
CA LEU A 123 -9.51 -8.91 9.36
C LEU A 123 -8.96 -8.02 10.47
N VAL A 124 -8.36 -6.88 10.12
CA VAL A 124 -7.91 -5.88 11.08
C VAL A 124 -9.13 -5.27 11.77
N THR A 125 -9.21 -5.43 13.08
CA THR A 125 -10.21 -4.82 13.96
C THR A 125 -9.59 -3.63 14.67
N GLU A 126 -10.32 -2.50 14.71
CA GLU A 126 -9.92 -1.29 15.44
C GLU A 126 -8.61 -0.60 14.99
N GLY A 127 -7.93 -1.13 13.96
CA GLY A 127 -6.67 -0.56 13.49
C GLY A 127 -6.78 0.87 12.99
N VAL A 128 -5.81 1.70 13.35
CA VAL A 128 -5.64 3.08 12.86
C VAL A 128 -4.42 3.24 11.97
N VAL A 129 -4.40 4.31 11.17
CA VAL A 129 -3.24 4.60 10.30
C VAL A 129 -1.97 4.80 11.14
N PHE A 130 -0.85 4.25 10.65
CA PHE A 130 0.47 4.22 11.30
C PHE A 130 0.61 3.36 12.54
N GLU A 131 -0.47 2.71 12.98
CA GLU A 131 -0.42 1.82 14.12
C GLU A 131 0.41 0.58 13.80
N GLN A 132 1.24 0.18 14.77
CA GLN A 132 1.96 -1.08 14.69
C GLN A 132 1.05 -2.21 15.15
N ILE A 133 1.03 -3.26 14.36
CA ILE A 133 0.22 -4.45 14.61
C ILE A 133 1.09 -5.70 14.61
N ILE A 134 0.59 -6.70 15.30
CA ILE A 134 1.06 -8.07 15.21
C ILE A 134 0.14 -8.80 14.23
N ALA A 135 0.75 -9.50 13.28
CA ALA A 135 0.05 -10.28 12.28
C ALA A 135 0.68 -11.66 12.09
N ARG A 136 -0.09 -12.59 11.52
CA ARG A 136 0.26 -14.00 11.37
C ARG A 136 0.28 -14.38 9.92
N TRP A 137 1.40 -14.94 9.47
CA TRP A 137 1.62 -15.26 8.06
C TRP A 137 1.46 -16.76 7.79
N ASN A 138 0.51 -17.14 6.94
CA ASN A 138 0.27 -18.55 6.62
C ASN A 138 0.96 -19.04 5.33
N GLY A 139 1.88 -18.25 4.75
CA GLY A 139 2.52 -18.54 3.47
C GLY A 139 1.90 -17.83 2.27
N GLN A 140 0.64 -17.40 2.37
CA GLN A 140 -0.08 -16.74 1.27
C GLN A 140 -0.81 -15.46 1.70
N SER A 141 -1.36 -15.46 2.92
CA SER A 141 -2.19 -14.41 3.49
C SER A 141 -1.64 -14.00 4.85
N CYS A 142 -1.85 -12.72 5.18
CA CYS A 142 -1.48 -12.14 6.46
C CYS A 142 -2.75 -11.82 7.25
N TRP A 143 -2.85 -12.35 8.47
CA TRP A 143 -4.01 -12.20 9.33
C TRP A 143 -3.67 -11.32 10.52
N PHE A 144 -4.51 -10.35 10.82
CA PHE A 144 -4.40 -9.55 12.03
C PHE A 144 -4.57 -10.41 13.27
N GLU A 145 -3.74 -10.18 14.28
CA GLU A 145 -3.85 -10.79 15.61
C GLU A 145 -4.21 -9.71 16.64
N GLU A 146 -3.37 -8.69 16.78
CA GLU A 146 -3.56 -7.63 17.77
C GLU A 146 -2.79 -6.35 17.44
N ILE A 147 -3.12 -5.26 18.13
CA ILE A 147 -2.33 -4.02 18.14
C ILE A 147 -1.10 -4.22 19.03
N ASP A 148 0.09 -3.85 18.53
CA ASP A 148 1.33 -3.97 19.29
C ASP A 148 1.46 -2.82 20.31
N ARG A 149 0.93 -3.03 21.51
CA ARG A 149 0.95 -2.04 22.60
C ARG A 149 2.34 -1.69 23.14
N ARG A 150 3.40 -2.37 22.65
CA ARG A 150 4.79 -2.08 23.05
C ARG A 150 5.39 -0.92 22.25
N THR A 151 4.72 -0.50 21.18
CA THR A 151 5.19 0.62 20.34
C THR A 151 4.95 1.95 21.04
N ASP A 152 5.90 2.87 20.85
CA ASP A 152 5.79 4.25 21.32
C ASP A 152 4.62 4.96 20.60
N PRO A 153 3.58 5.40 21.34
CA PRO A 153 2.43 6.08 20.75
C PRO A 153 2.79 7.43 20.12
N GLU A 154 3.87 8.10 20.57
CA GLU A 154 4.29 9.40 20.03
C GLU A 154 4.61 9.33 18.53
N ILE A 155 5.08 8.17 18.05
CA ILE A 155 5.36 7.95 16.63
C ILE A 155 4.06 8.08 15.81
N VAL A 156 2.97 7.45 16.27
CA VAL A 156 1.68 7.46 15.57
C VAL A 156 1.12 8.88 15.53
N GLU A 157 1.15 9.58 16.67
CA GLU A 157 0.66 10.95 16.81
C GLU A 157 1.46 11.94 15.93
N THR A 158 2.78 11.79 15.90
CA THR A 158 3.67 12.61 15.08
C THR A 158 3.38 12.42 13.59
N LEU A 159 3.25 11.16 13.14
CA LEU A 159 2.94 10.87 11.73
C LEU A 159 1.56 11.40 11.34
N GLN A 160 0.55 11.22 12.19
CA GLN A 160 -0.78 11.78 11.93
C GLN A 160 -0.77 13.31 11.88
N SER A 161 0.03 13.97 12.72
CA SER A 161 0.20 15.42 12.70
C SER A 161 0.91 15.90 11.42
N ALA A 162 1.95 15.19 10.99
CA ALA A 162 2.63 15.47 9.73
C ALA A 162 1.69 15.33 8.52
N VAL A 163 0.80 14.32 8.51
CA VAL A 163 -0.23 14.21 7.45
C VAL A 163 -1.15 15.42 7.45
N LYS A 164 -1.60 15.90 8.61
CA LYS A 164 -2.45 17.11 8.71
C LYS A 164 -1.74 18.36 8.19
N GLN A 165 -0.41 18.43 8.35
CA GLN A 165 0.43 19.53 7.87
C GLN A 165 0.91 19.36 6.43
N LEU A 166 0.51 18.28 5.74
CA LEU A 166 0.96 17.94 4.40
C LEU A 166 2.51 17.87 4.26
N THR A 167 3.20 17.46 5.32
CA THR A 167 4.68 17.43 5.34
C THR A 167 5.22 16.38 4.36
N PRO A 168 6.06 16.76 3.38
CA PRO A 168 6.69 15.80 2.47
C PRO A 168 7.45 14.69 3.21
N ALA A 169 7.48 13.50 2.62
CA ALA A 169 8.13 12.35 3.25
C ALA A 169 9.62 12.57 3.48
N GLU A 170 10.27 13.36 2.63
CA GLU A 170 11.69 13.76 2.68
C GLU A 170 11.97 14.70 3.86
N GLU A 171 11.04 15.60 4.17
CA GLU A 171 11.12 16.59 5.24
C GLU A 171 10.74 16.02 6.62
N LEU A 172 10.11 14.83 6.64
CA LEU A 172 9.72 14.17 7.87
C LEU A 172 10.94 13.82 8.73
N GLN A 173 11.04 14.46 9.91
CA GLN A 173 12.13 14.28 10.85
C GLN A 173 11.62 14.30 12.29
N PHE A 174 11.96 13.25 13.05
CA PHE A 174 11.72 13.16 14.48
C PHE A 174 12.57 12.03 15.07
N LYS A 175 12.71 12.02 16.40
CA LYS A 175 13.47 10.98 17.11
C LYS A 175 12.84 9.60 16.89
N GLY A 176 13.63 8.63 16.43
CA GLY A 176 13.15 7.27 16.20
C GLY A 176 12.53 7.02 14.81
N ILE A 177 12.60 7.99 13.89
CA ILE A 177 12.24 7.74 12.49
C ILE A 177 13.19 6.70 11.86
N THR A 178 12.61 5.73 11.17
CA THR A 178 13.35 4.70 10.42
C THR A 178 12.98 4.76 8.93
N PRO A 179 13.79 4.16 8.04
CA PRO A 179 13.43 4.04 6.63
C PRO A 179 12.07 3.36 6.41
N GLU A 180 11.73 2.36 7.24
CA GLU A 180 10.44 1.67 7.20
C GLU A 180 9.29 2.59 7.59
N ILE A 181 9.48 3.45 8.60
CA ILE A 181 8.48 4.46 8.98
C ILE A 181 8.23 5.43 7.82
N ARG A 182 9.30 5.92 7.19
CA ARG A 182 9.19 6.83 6.03
C ARG A 182 8.46 6.17 4.86
N THR A 183 8.79 4.90 4.59
CA THR A 183 8.11 4.11 3.55
C THR A 183 6.62 3.94 3.84
N VAL A 184 6.24 3.64 5.09
CA VAL A 184 4.82 3.56 5.48
C VAL A 184 4.12 4.90 5.31
N TYR A 185 4.79 6.00 5.69
CA TYR A 185 4.27 7.34 5.54
C TYR A 185 3.96 7.66 4.08
N GLU A 186 4.92 7.44 3.18
CA GLU A 186 4.73 7.58 1.72
C GLU A 186 3.56 6.73 1.20
N LEU A 187 3.46 5.47 1.65
CA LEU A 187 2.36 4.57 1.25
C LEU A 187 1.00 5.07 1.71
N ALA A 188 0.93 5.72 2.88
CA ALA A 188 -0.30 6.27 3.43
C ALA A 188 -0.71 7.57 2.72
N THR A 189 0.25 8.44 2.41
CA THR A 189 -0.01 9.78 1.88
C THR A 189 -0.19 9.84 0.37
N ARG A 190 0.29 8.84 -0.38
CA ARG A 190 0.22 8.80 -1.86
C ARG A 190 -1.17 9.02 -2.46
N ARG A 191 -2.25 8.73 -1.72
CA ARG A 191 -3.64 8.88 -2.18
C ARG A 191 -4.33 10.12 -1.63
N ILE A 192 -3.67 10.90 -0.79
CA ILE A 192 -4.23 12.10 -0.16
C ILE A 192 -4.02 13.29 -1.10
N GLU A 193 -5.08 14.03 -1.39
CA GLU A 193 -5.01 15.29 -2.14
C GLU A 193 -4.10 16.29 -1.41
N GLY A 194 -3.26 17.01 -2.16
CA GLY A 194 -2.19 17.85 -1.61
C GLY A 194 -0.81 17.17 -1.56
N PHE A 195 -0.75 15.85 -1.33
CA PHE A 195 0.52 15.10 -1.38
C PHE A 195 0.94 14.70 -2.79
N ALA A 196 -0.02 14.47 -3.69
CA ALA A 196 0.25 14.10 -5.08
C ALA A 196 0.61 15.30 -5.98
N GLN A 197 0.35 16.53 -5.52
CA GLN A 197 0.45 17.73 -6.33
C GLN A 197 1.88 18.04 -6.78
N PRO A 198 2.91 17.98 -5.91
CA PRO A 198 4.29 18.20 -6.33
C PRO A 198 4.76 17.19 -7.39
N GLN A 199 4.37 15.91 -7.28
CA GLN A 199 4.71 14.88 -8.27
C GLN A 199 3.97 15.06 -9.60
N GLN A 200 2.72 15.54 -9.57
CA GLN A 200 1.97 15.84 -10.79
C GLN A 200 2.52 17.08 -11.49
N ASP A 201 2.87 18.11 -10.71
CA ASP A 201 3.47 19.35 -11.18
C ASP A 201 4.83 19.09 -11.82
N GLU A 202 5.70 18.31 -11.16
CA GLU A 202 7.00 17.91 -11.74
C GLU A 202 6.82 17.14 -13.05
N LYS A 203 5.89 16.17 -13.10
CA LYS A 203 5.61 15.41 -14.33
C LYS A 203 5.11 16.31 -15.44
N ARG A 204 4.25 17.28 -15.13
CA ARG A 204 3.73 18.25 -16.09
C ARG A 204 4.86 19.12 -16.66
N LEU A 205 5.71 19.67 -15.80
CA LEU A 205 6.87 20.47 -16.18
C LEU A 205 7.87 19.67 -17.01
N ARG A 206 8.23 18.47 -16.57
CA ARG A 206 9.15 17.58 -17.27
C ARG A 206 8.64 17.22 -18.66
N LYS A 207 7.34 16.94 -18.80
CA LYS A 207 6.73 16.62 -20.10
C LYS A 207 6.79 17.82 -21.05
N ALA A 208 6.45 19.02 -20.59
CA ALA A 208 6.49 20.22 -21.42
C ALA A 208 7.90 20.55 -21.91
N LEU A 209 8.90 20.46 -21.02
CA LEU A 209 10.31 20.66 -21.38
C LEU A 209 10.79 19.60 -22.38
N GLN A 210 10.49 18.32 -22.15
CA GLN A 210 10.88 17.24 -23.06
C GLN A 210 10.27 17.38 -24.46
N GLN A 211 9.04 17.89 -24.56
CA GLN A 211 8.41 18.18 -25.86
C GLN A 211 9.11 19.31 -26.62
N GLY A 212 9.71 20.26 -25.89
CA GLY A 212 10.51 21.34 -26.46
C GLY A 212 11.98 20.99 -26.72
N GLY A 213 12.47 19.84 -26.24
CA GLY A 213 13.88 19.42 -26.33
C GLY A 213 14.71 19.66 -25.05
N GLY A 214 14.10 20.20 -24.00
CA GLY A 214 14.75 20.52 -22.74
C GLY A 214 14.61 19.45 -21.64
N GLU A 215 15.44 19.55 -20.61
CA GLU A 215 15.43 18.67 -19.43
C GLU A 215 15.19 19.49 -18.15
N LEU A 216 14.21 19.06 -17.33
CA LEU A 216 13.95 19.66 -16.02
C LEU A 216 15.07 19.31 -15.03
N ARG A 217 15.63 20.32 -14.35
CA ARG A 217 16.60 20.15 -13.27
C ARG A 217 15.95 20.21 -11.89
N GLN A 218 15.24 21.29 -11.63
CA GLN A 218 14.51 21.51 -10.38
C GLN A 218 13.39 22.52 -10.61
N PHE A 219 12.44 22.58 -9.69
CA PHE A 219 11.44 23.64 -9.66
C PHE A 219 11.08 24.01 -8.24
N HIS A 220 10.65 25.25 -8.06
CA HIS A 220 10.20 25.80 -6.78
C HIS A 220 8.84 26.43 -6.94
N ASP A 221 7.95 26.10 -6.02
CA ASP A 221 6.63 26.72 -5.94
C ASP A 221 6.71 28.13 -5.32
N ARG A 222 6.14 29.13 -6.01
CA ARG A 222 6.06 30.54 -5.56
C ARG A 222 4.62 31.02 -5.39
N GLY A 223 3.67 30.10 -5.20
CA GLY A 223 2.24 30.41 -5.07
C GLY A 223 1.52 30.38 -6.41
N ASP A 224 1.62 31.47 -7.18
CA ASP A 224 0.88 31.60 -8.45
C ASP A 224 1.66 31.08 -9.67
N TYR A 225 2.97 30.88 -9.51
CA TYR A 225 3.88 30.39 -10.55
C TYR A 225 4.93 29.46 -9.97
N TRP A 226 5.61 28.71 -10.84
CA TRP A 226 6.82 27.96 -10.52
C TRP A 226 8.05 28.71 -11.00
N THR A 227 9.12 28.73 -10.21
CA THR A 227 10.48 28.98 -10.74
C THR A 227 11.02 27.64 -11.20
N VAL A 228 11.36 27.51 -12.47
CA VAL A 228 11.76 26.26 -13.11
C VAL A 228 13.17 26.41 -13.63
N ASP A 229 14.08 25.56 -13.16
CA ASP A 229 15.43 25.46 -13.69
C ASP A 229 15.52 24.26 -14.63
N TRP A 230 16.04 24.47 -15.82
CA TRP A 230 16.05 23.49 -16.89
C TRP A 230 17.26 23.67 -17.80
N THR A 231 17.55 22.66 -18.62
CA THR A 231 18.64 22.70 -19.60
C THR A 231 18.12 22.43 -21.01
N THR A 232 18.65 23.15 -22.00
CA THR A 232 18.47 22.89 -23.44
C THR A 232 19.23 21.62 -23.87
N ALA A 233 19.02 21.15 -25.11
CA ALA A 233 19.62 19.92 -25.60
C ALA A 233 21.16 19.96 -25.68
N ASP A 234 21.72 21.15 -25.88
CA ASP A 234 23.16 21.45 -25.87
C ASP A 234 23.75 21.62 -24.46
N GLY A 235 22.91 21.58 -23.42
CA GLY A 235 23.31 21.62 -22.01
C GLY A 235 23.35 23.00 -21.38
N VAL A 236 22.93 24.07 -22.08
CA VAL A 236 22.84 25.42 -21.51
C VAL A 236 21.74 25.48 -20.44
N ARG A 237 22.02 26.15 -19.32
CA ARG A 237 21.11 26.24 -18.16
C ARG A 237 20.28 27.51 -18.22
N HIS A 238 18.98 27.36 -17.98
CA HIS A 238 18.02 28.45 -17.90
C HIS A 238 17.19 28.36 -16.62
N SER A 239 16.71 29.51 -16.16
CA SER A 239 15.77 29.63 -15.05
C SER A 239 14.60 30.50 -15.51
N SER A 240 13.38 29.99 -15.40
CA SER A 240 12.17 30.66 -15.93
C SER A 240 11.03 30.62 -14.92
N ALA A 241 10.23 31.67 -14.86
CA ALA A 241 9.00 31.74 -14.07
C ALA A 241 7.81 31.31 -14.94
N ILE A 242 7.09 30.27 -14.53
CA ILE A 242 6.07 29.59 -15.32
C ILE A 242 4.73 29.57 -14.57
N ALA A 243 3.67 30.06 -15.22
CA ALA A 243 2.32 30.07 -14.65
C ALA A 243 1.80 28.65 -14.44
N LYS A 244 1.18 28.38 -13.29
CA LYS A 244 0.69 27.03 -12.95
C LYS A 244 -0.54 26.62 -13.74
N THR A 245 -1.34 27.57 -14.21
CA THR A 245 -2.62 27.31 -14.88
C THR A 245 -2.42 26.61 -16.22
N ASP A 246 -1.50 27.11 -17.03
CA ASP A 246 -1.39 26.80 -18.46
C ASP A 246 0.06 26.62 -18.94
N LEU A 247 1.05 26.75 -18.05
CA LEU A 247 2.49 26.74 -18.39
C LEU A 247 2.95 27.97 -19.19
N THR A 248 2.18 29.06 -19.21
CA THR A 248 2.60 30.32 -19.83
C THR A 248 3.85 30.87 -19.12
N VAL A 249 4.81 31.34 -19.89
CA VAL A 249 6.04 31.93 -19.36
C VAL A 249 5.71 33.32 -18.80
N VAL A 250 5.81 33.45 -17.48
CA VAL A 250 5.68 34.74 -16.78
C VAL A 250 6.95 35.55 -16.97
N SER A 251 8.10 34.88 -16.94
CA SER A 251 9.41 35.46 -17.26
C SER A 251 10.35 34.36 -17.72
N SER A 252 11.05 34.59 -18.82
CA SER A 252 12.01 33.63 -19.38
C SER A 252 13.37 33.60 -18.68
N GLY A 253 13.66 34.59 -17.83
CA GLY A 253 14.98 34.80 -17.23
C GLY A 253 15.95 35.57 -18.14
N ILE A 254 15.54 35.89 -19.36
CA ILE A 254 16.24 36.78 -20.30
C ILE A 254 15.26 37.84 -20.81
N CYS A 255 15.77 38.89 -21.45
CA CYS A 255 14.91 39.94 -21.99
C CYS A 255 14.38 39.53 -23.38
N LEU A 256 13.16 38.98 -23.46
CA LEU A 256 12.46 38.71 -24.73
C LEU A 256 11.70 39.94 -25.24
N SER A 257 12.25 41.14 -25.04
CA SER A 257 11.61 42.42 -25.42
C SER A 257 10.17 42.58 -24.86
N GLY A 258 9.87 42.00 -23.70
CA GLY A 258 8.56 42.07 -23.06
C GLY A 258 7.49 41.13 -23.65
N ARG A 259 7.89 40.20 -24.52
CA ARG A 259 6.99 39.19 -25.15
C ARG A 259 7.02 37.83 -24.47
N ASP A 260 7.55 37.75 -23.26
CA ASP A 260 7.66 36.50 -22.51
C ASP A 260 6.33 35.73 -22.43
N ARG A 261 5.21 36.43 -22.26
CA ARG A 261 3.87 35.85 -22.14
C ARG A 261 3.29 35.30 -23.45
N ASP A 262 3.94 35.54 -24.58
CA ASP A 262 3.53 34.98 -25.87
C ASP A 262 3.96 33.51 -26.01
N PHE A 263 4.74 32.99 -25.06
CA PHE A 263 5.30 31.64 -25.08
C PHE A 263 4.80 30.81 -23.91
N ASP A 264 4.59 29.52 -24.16
CA ASP A 264 4.49 28.50 -23.13
C ASP A 264 5.87 27.85 -22.89
N LEU A 265 6.00 27.11 -21.78
CA LEU A 265 7.25 26.44 -21.41
C LEU A 265 7.79 25.52 -22.52
N GLN A 266 6.91 24.91 -23.31
CA GLN A 266 7.32 24.05 -24.43
C GLN A 266 7.99 24.87 -25.54
N SER A 267 7.34 25.96 -25.96
CA SER A 267 7.80 26.82 -27.07
C SER A 267 9.03 27.63 -26.67
N LEU A 268 9.18 27.95 -25.39
CA LEU A 268 10.32 28.68 -24.87
C LEU A 268 11.66 27.97 -25.17
N VAL A 269 11.69 26.64 -25.10
CA VAL A 269 12.90 25.85 -25.37
C VAL A 269 13.42 26.13 -26.79
N GLY A 270 12.54 26.09 -27.79
CA GLY A 270 12.91 26.33 -29.18
C GLY A 270 13.38 27.76 -29.44
N VAL A 271 12.84 28.75 -28.72
CA VAL A 271 13.29 30.15 -28.82
C VAL A 271 14.70 30.33 -28.27
N MET A 272 15.03 29.66 -27.17
CA MET A 272 16.37 29.74 -26.56
C MET A 272 17.42 29.07 -27.44
N GLU A 273 17.11 27.94 -28.08
CA GLU A 273 18.03 27.26 -29.00
C GLU A 273 18.27 28.04 -30.30
N GLN A 274 17.33 28.89 -30.72
CA GLN A 274 17.47 29.72 -31.93
C GLN A 274 18.21 31.04 -31.69
N GLN A 275 18.48 31.43 -30.44
CA GLN A 275 19.16 32.69 -30.12
C GLN A 275 20.69 32.65 -30.29
N ASP A 276 21.29 31.50 -30.59
CA ASP A 276 22.74 31.34 -30.80
C ASP A 276 23.25 31.81 -32.19
N TRP A 277 22.51 32.70 -32.87
CA TRP A 277 22.82 33.21 -34.22
C TRP A 277 22.81 34.74 -34.28
#